data_AF-A0A7C2VXJ3-F1
#
_entry.id   AF-A0A7C2VXJ3-F1
#
_cell.length_a   1.000
_cell.length_b   1.000
_cell.length_c   1.000
_cell.angle_alpha   90.00
_cell.angle_beta   90.00
_cell.angle_gamma   90.00
#
_symmetry.space_group_name_H-M   'P 1'
#
loop_
_entity.id
_entity.type
_entity.pdbx_description
1 polymer ?
#
loop_
_entity_poly.entity_id
_entity_poly.type
_entity_poly.pdbx_seq_one_letter_code
_entity_poly.pdbx_strand_id
1 'polypeptide(L)'
;MRIHVSLLVNRKQDIIPGIARKFHISESQAVKFLMLAVEELARSKKLTVMDGEIIGGDEEVGSLIREVEGWTEDEFDEEDFEIIGYCRSIADG
;
A
#
# COMPACT_ATOMS: atom_id res chain seq x y z
N MET A 1 -2.76 -15.67 11.33
CA MET A 1 -2.38 -14.29 11.68
C MET A 1 -3.41 -13.24 11.24
N ARG A 2 -3.40 -12.05 11.87
CA ARG A 2 -4.14 -10.86 11.44
C ARG A 2 -3.27 -9.62 11.63
N ILE A 3 -3.32 -8.68 10.70
CA ILE A 3 -2.58 -7.40 10.77
C ILE A 3 -3.36 -6.26 10.14
N HIS A 4 -3.32 -5.07 10.76
CA HIS A 4 -3.89 -3.86 10.17
C HIS A 4 -3.00 -3.28 9.08
N VAL A 5 -3.60 -2.87 7.96
CA VAL A 5 -2.91 -2.20 6.85
C VAL A 5 -2.18 -0.93 7.32
N SER A 6 -2.83 -0.16 8.20
CA SER A 6 -2.24 1.06 8.76
C SER A 6 -0.93 0.81 9.52
N LEU A 7 -0.75 -0.36 10.15
CA LEU A 7 0.51 -0.71 10.82
C LEU A 7 1.64 -0.91 9.82
N LEU A 8 1.34 -1.48 8.64
CA LEU A 8 2.32 -1.67 7.57
C LEU A 8 2.69 -0.33 6.92
N VAL A 9 1.69 0.50 6.65
CA VAL A 9 1.91 1.85 6.10
C VAL A 9 2.67 2.76 7.08
N ASN A 10 2.41 2.65 8.39
CA ASN A 10 3.17 3.38 9.41
C ASN A 10 4.65 2.95 9.49
N ARG A 11 5.00 1.73 9.07
CA ARG A 11 6.40 1.29 8.96
C ARG A 11 7.10 1.86 7.73
N LYS A 12 6.34 2.47 6.81
CA LYS A 12 6.79 3.01 5.53
C LYS A 12 6.65 4.52 5.42
N GLN A 13 6.67 5.21 6.56
CA GLN A 13 6.59 6.68 6.59
C GLN A 13 7.75 7.36 5.84
N ASP A 14 8.89 6.69 5.73
CA ASP A 14 10.09 7.16 5.05
C ASP A 14 9.93 7.33 3.54
N ILE A 15 9.13 6.49 2.87
CA ILE A 15 8.94 6.55 1.41
C ILE A 15 7.78 7.46 0.98
N ILE A 16 6.91 7.87 1.91
CA ILE A 16 5.71 8.67 1.62
C ILE A 16 6.05 10.01 0.94
N PRO A 17 7.04 10.80 1.39
CA PRO A 17 7.41 12.03 0.70
C PRO A 17 7.94 11.80 -0.72
N GLY A 18 8.61 10.67 -0.94
CA GLY A 18 9.08 10.24 -2.27
C GLY A 18 7.94 9.98 -3.23
N ILE A 19 6.99 9.13 -2.81
CA ILE A 19 5.76 8.83 -3.54
C ILE A 19 4.97 10.12 -3.83
N ALA A 20 4.80 10.97 -2.82
CA ALA A 20 4.07 12.23 -2.94
C ALA A 20 4.68 13.15 -4.02
N ARG A 21 6.01 13.30 -4.02
CA ARG A 21 6.73 14.08 -5.04
C ARG A 21 6.64 13.44 -6.42
N LYS A 22 6.82 12.11 -6.51
CA LYS A 22 6.83 11.34 -7.76
C LYS A 22 5.50 11.47 -8.51
N PHE A 23 4.39 11.36 -7.80
CA PHE A 23 3.05 11.41 -8.38
C PHE A 23 2.37 12.78 -8.29
N HIS A 24 3.09 13.81 -7.80
CA HIS A 24 2.56 15.16 -7.63
C HIS A 24 1.27 15.22 -6.78
N ILE A 25 1.21 14.43 -5.70
CA ILE A 25 0.09 14.36 -4.75
C ILE A 25 0.52 14.81 -3.35
N SER A 26 -0.43 15.09 -2.47
CA SER A 26 -0.13 15.33 -1.06
C SER A 26 0.33 14.06 -0.34
N GLU A 27 1.10 14.18 0.75
CA GLU A 27 1.51 13.04 1.57
C GLU A 27 0.30 12.25 2.11
N SER A 28 -0.81 12.92 2.42
CA SER A 28 -2.05 12.26 2.83
C SER A 28 -2.65 11.35 1.74
N GLN A 29 -2.51 11.75 0.47
CA GLN A 29 -2.94 10.95 -0.67
C GLN A 29 -1.94 9.82 -0.92
N ALA A 30 -0.63 10.06 -0.72
CA ALA A 30 0.39 9.01 -0.77
C ALA A 30 0.18 7.93 0.32
N VAL A 31 -0.24 8.30 1.53
CA VAL A 31 -0.67 7.35 2.58
C VAL A 31 -1.82 6.48 2.08
N LYS A 32 -2.88 7.08 1.51
CA LYS A 32 -4.03 6.35 0.97
C LYS A 32 -3.63 5.41 -0.16
N PHE A 33 -2.79 5.89 -1.08
CA PHE A 33 -2.22 5.09 -2.15
C PHE A 33 -1.49 3.87 -1.60
N LEU A 34 -0.62 4.06 -0.60
CA LEU A 34 0.13 2.97 -0.01
C LEU A 34 -0.77 1.96 0.73
N MET A 35 -1.83 2.42 1.39
CA MET A 35 -2.84 1.53 1.97
C MET A 35 -3.47 0.63 0.90
N LEU A 36 -3.89 1.21 -0.23
CA LEU A 36 -4.46 0.46 -1.34
C LEU A 36 -3.44 -0.52 -1.95
N ALA A 37 -2.19 -0.10 -2.14
CA ALA A 37 -1.12 -0.96 -2.64
C ALA A 37 -0.92 -2.20 -1.77
N VAL A 38 -0.92 -2.04 -0.44
CA VAL A 38 -0.82 -3.15 0.52
C VAL A 38 -2.03 -4.09 0.41
N GLU A 39 -3.23 -3.55 0.27
CA GLU A 39 -4.46 -4.35 0.11
C GLU A 39 -4.46 -5.14 -1.19
N GLU A 40 -4.06 -4.54 -2.31
CA GLU A 40 -3.95 -5.21 -3.60
C GLU A 40 -2.90 -6.31 -3.59
N LEU A 41 -1.73 -6.07 -2.98
CA LEU A 41 -0.72 -7.11 -2.79
C LEU A 41 -1.25 -8.27 -1.94
N ALA A 42 -2.02 -7.98 -0.89
CA ALA A 42 -2.64 -9.03 -0.08
C ALA A 42 -3.64 -9.86 -0.89
N ARG A 43 -4.48 -9.21 -1.71
CA ARG A 43 -5.42 -9.89 -2.61
C ARG A 43 -4.71 -10.75 -3.65
N SER A 44 -3.62 -10.27 -4.24
CA SER A 44 -2.84 -11.04 -5.22
C SER A 44 -2.21 -12.30 -4.61
N LYS A 45 -1.87 -12.24 -3.31
CA LYS A 45 -1.42 -13.38 -2.50
C LYS A 45 -2.56 -14.26 -1.95
N LYS A 46 -3.81 -14.03 -2.37
CA LYS A 46 -5.02 -14.76 -1.93
C LYS A 46 -5.29 -14.65 -0.42
N LEU A 47 -4.80 -13.58 0.22
CA LEU A 47 -5.15 -13.24 1.60
C LEU A 47 -6.55 -12.61 1.65
N THR A 48 -7.21 -12.73 2.81
CA THR A 48 -8.49 -12.06 3.04
C THR A 48 -8.24 -10.62 3.48
N VAL A 49 -8.82 -9.65 2.79
CA VAL A 49 -8.79 -8.22 3.14
C VAL A 49 -10.19 -7.79 3.55
N MET A 50 -10.36 -7.28 4.76
CA MET A 50 -11.64 -6.85 5.31
C MET A 50 -11.44 -5.73 6.33
N ASP A 51 -12.17 -4.64 6.22
CA ASP A 51 -12.18 -3.51 7.17
C ASP A 51 -10.77 -2.98 7.54
N GLY A 52 -9.87 -2.88 6.54
CA GLY A 52 -8.48 -2.43 6.75
C GLY A 52 -7.59 -3.43 7.50
N GLU A 53 -8.03 -4.68 7.61
CA GLU A 53 -7.27 -5.82 8.14
C GLU A 53 -6.96 -6.83 7.04
N ILE A 54 -5.81 -7.49 7.18
CA ILE A 54 -5.37 -8.61 6.36
C ILE A 54 -5.32 -9.86 7.24
N ILE A 55 -6.00 -10.92 6.78
CA ILE A 55 -6.17 -12.17 7.51
C ILE A 55 -5.68 -13.33 6.63
N GLY A 56 -4.87 -14.20 7.22
CA GLY A 56 -4.29 -15.36 6.53
C GLY A 56 -3.48 -16.27 7.45
N GLY A 57 -2.83 -17.26 6.86
CA GLY A 57 -1.83 -18.07 7.56
C GLY A 57 -0.57 -17.26 7.88
N ASP A 58 0.21 -17.77 8.83
CA ASP A 58 1.38 -17.05 9.35
C ASP A 58 2.49 -16.93 8.30
N GLU A 59 2.61 -17.91 7.41
CA GLU A 59 3.58 -17.88 6.31
C GLU A 59 3.20 -16.85 5.25
N GLU A 60 1.94 -16.84 4.81
CA GLU A 60 1.48 -15.93 3.75
C GLU A 60 1.46 -14.48 4.22
N VAL A 61 0.97 -14.22 5.44
CA VAL A 61 1.02 -12.88 6.04
C VAL A 61 2.47 -12.48 6.33
N GLY A 62 3.32 -13.42 6.78
CA GLY A 62 4.74 -13.17 6.98
C GLY A 62 5.50 -12.84 5.68
N SER A 63 5.11 -13.43 4.54
CA SER A 63 5.64 -13.10 3.22
C SER A 63 5.21 -11.70 2.78
N LEU A 64 3.92 -11.35 2.95
CA LEU A 64 3.42 -10.01 2.69
C LEU A 64 4.20 -8.94 3.47
N ILE A 65 4.36 -9.13 4.78
CA ILE A 65 5.06 -8.17 5.65
C ILE A 65 6.46 -7.90 5.14
N ARG A 66 7.22 -8.95 4.81
CA ARG A 66 8.60 -8.83 4.31
C ARG A 66 8.67 -8.11 2.98
N GLU A 67 7.71 -8.35 2.10
CA GLU A 67 7.65 -7.68 0.79
C GLU A 67 7.35 -6.19 0.94
N VAL A 68 6.33 -5.86 1.74
CA VAL A 68 6.01 -4.46 2.06
C VAL A 68 7.20 -3.78 2.74
N GLU A 69 7.87 -4.43 3.69
CA GLU A 69 9.08 -3.91 4.35
C GLU A 69 10.26 -3.69 3.39
N GLY A 70 10.27 -4.34 2.23
CA GLY A 70 11.26 -4.14 1.17
C GLY A 70 10.98 -2.96 0.25
N TRP A 71 9.76 -2.41 0.24
CA TRP A 71 9.39 -1.35 -0.72
C TRP A 71 10.18 -0.07 -0.55
N THR A 72 10.50 0.55 -1.69
CA THR A 72 11.05 1.89 -1.82
C THR A 72 10.11 2.75 -2.68
N GLU A 73 10.36 4.06 -2.77
CA GLU A 73 9.59 4.95 -3.67
C GLU A 73 9.80 4.63 -5.17
N ASP A 74 10.85 3.87 -5.51
CA ASP A 74 11.17 3.50 -6.88
C ASP A 74 10.33 2.33 -7.40
N GLU A 75 9.79 1.50 -6.50
CA GLU A 75 8.96 0.32 -6.82
C GLU A 75 7.57 0.67 -7.38
N PHE A 76 7.17 1.95 -7.33
CA PHE A 76 5.86 2.40 -7.81
C PHE A 76 6.03 3.25 -9.07
N ASP A 77 5.50 2.82 -10.20
CA ASP A 77 5.49 3.62 -11.44
C ASP A 77 4.13 4.28 -11.72
N GLU A 78 4.02 5.00 -12.84
CA GLU A 78 2.77 5.64 -13.25
C GLU A 78 1.67 4.61 -13.56
N GLU A 79 2.02 3.41 -14.03
CA GLU A 79 1.06 2.34 -14.29
C GLU A 79 0.50 1.78 -12.98
N ASP A 80 1.34 1.56 -11.96
CA ASP A 80 0.92 1.23 -10.60
C ASP A 80 0.00 2.31 -10.03
N PHE A 81 0.35 3.58 -10.23
CA PHE A 81 -0.46 4.70 -9.77
C PHE A 81 -1.81 4.79 -10.49
N GLU A 82 -1.93 4.37 -11.74
CA GLU A 82 -3.18 4.31 -12.48
C GLU A 82 -4.01 3.05 -12.13
N ILE A 83 -3.37 1.91 -11.87
CA ILE A 83 -4.02 0.63 -11.55
C ILE A 83 -4.54 0.60 -10.11
N ILE A 84 -3.67 0.94 -9.16
CA ILE A 84 -4.05 1.18 -7.76
C ILE A 84 -4.89 2.46 -7.70
N GLY A 85 -4.78 3.29 -8.73
CA GLY A 85 -5.52 4.50 -8.98
C GLY A 85 -6.87 4.35 -9.69
N TYR A 86 -7.84 3.97 -8.87
CA TYR A 86 -9.04 4.82 -8.74
C TYR A 86 -8.72 6.27 -8.22
N CYS A 87 -7.46 6.73 -8.36
CA CYS A 87 -6.81 7.95 -7.89
C CYS A 87 -7.20 9.19 -8.70
N ARG A 88 -7.89 9.08 -9.85
CA ARG A 88 -8.61 10.25 -10.41
C ARG A 88 -9.61 10.82 -9.39
N SER A 89 -10.18 9.99 -8.52
CA SER A 89 -11.11 10.45 -7.47
C SER A 89 -10.40 10.92 -6.19
N ILE A 90 -9.11 10.59 -6.01
CA ILE A 90 -8.31 11.02 -4.85
C ILE A 90 -7.73 12.42 -5.10
N ALA A 91 -7.41 12.75 -6.35
CA ALA A 91 -6.93 14.08 -6.76
C ALA A 91 -8.02 15.17 -6.77
N ASP A 92 -9.31 14.79 -6.89
CA ASP A 92 -10.45 15.70 -6.97
C ASP A 92 -11.14 15.98 -5.60
N GLY A 93 -10.57 15.50 -4.48
CA GLY A 93 -11.15 15.60 -3.13
C GLY A 93 -10.33 16.44 -2.16
#